data_AF-A0A4R3MJT1-F1
#
_entry.id   AF-A0A4R3MJT1-F1
#
_cell.length_a   1.000
_cell.length_b   1.000
_cell.length_c   1.000
_cell.angle_alpha   90.00
_cell.angle_beta   90.00
_cell.angle_gamma   90.00
#
_symmetry.space_group_name_H-M   'P 1'
#
loop_
_entity.id
_entity.type
_entity.pdbx_description
1 polymer ?
#
loop_
_entity_poly.entity_id
_entity_poly.type
_entity_poly.pdbx_seq_one_letter_code
_entity_poly.pdbx_strand_id
1 'polypeptide(L)'
;MPIAMLRPRTLGLVAGIMAVAPMAVTTARAQETGGLDRTTRQAIRMACVADYQRYCRSVRPGDGRLAACFRDHADGLSAACRAALIPLIDSPPASPPPG
;
A
#
# COMPACT_ATOMS: atom_id res chain seq x y z
N MET A 1 36.64 -12.38 6.71
CA MET A 1 38.11 -12.51 6.59
C MET A 1 38.48 -13.92 7.05
N PRO A 2 39.51 -14.58 6.50
CA PRO A 2 40.14 -14.37 5.17
C PRO A 2 39.11 -14.76 4.06
N ILE A 3 39.34 -14.93 2.75
CA ILE A 3 40.37 -14.51 1.78
C ILE A 3 41.81 -15.04 1.97
N ALA A 4 42.01 -16.36 1.85
CA ALA A 4 43.33 -16.94 1.65
C ALA A 4 43.64 -16.92 0.14
N MET A 5 44.53 -16.02 -0.30
CA MET A 5 44.82 -15.81 -1.72
C MET A 5 45.57 -17.00 -2.32
N LEU A 6 44.92 -17.80 -3.16
CA LEU A 6 45.61 -18.76 -4.03
C LEU A 6 44.92 -18.91 -5.41
N ARG A 7 45.27 -18.00 -6.32
CA ARG A 7 45.11 -18.19 -7.78
C ARG A 7 46.15 -19.20 -8.30
N PRO A 8 46.00 -19.81 -9.49
CA PRO A 8 44.76 -20.18 -10.18
C PRO A 8 44.81 -21.59 -10.82
N ARG A 9 43.78 -22.44 -10.70
CA ARG A 9 43.75 -23.72 -11.48
C ARG A 9 42.39 -24.41 -11.75
N THR A 10 41.27 -23.69 -11.68
CA THR A 10 39.95 -24.18 -12.12
C THR A 10 39.44 -23.50 -13.40
N LEU A 11 40.35 -23.15 -14.32
CA LEU A 11 40.05 -23.25 -15.75
C LEU A 11 39.69 -24.72 -16.01
N GLY A 12 38.41 -25.04 -16.21
CA GLY A 12 38.00 -26.44 -16.37
C GLY A 12 36.53 -26.72 -16.68
N LEU A 13 35.57 -26.08 -15.99
CA LEU A 13 34.17 -26.54 -16.05
C LEU A 13 33.07 -25.47 -15.90
N VAL A 14 33.29 -24.28 -16.48
CA VAL A 14 32.20 -23.33 -16.82
C VAL A 14 32.39 -22.81 -18.26
N ALA A 15 32.77 -23.72 -19.17
CA ALA A 15 32.85 -23.48 -20.60
C ALA A 15 31.70 -24.25 -21.28
N GLY A 16 30.73 -23.51 -21.84
CA GLY A 16 29.37 -23.99 -22.01
C GLY A 16 28.59 -23.82 -20.69
N ILE A 17 27.41 -23.22 -20.67
CA ILE A 17 26.46 -22.95 -21.77
C ILE A 17 26.72 -21.60 -22.46
N MET A 18 26.68 -21.58 -23.79
CA MET A 18 26.71 -20.33 -24.58
C MET A 18 25.33 -19.67 -24.61
N ALA A 19 25.29 -18.35 -24.84
CA ALA A 19 24.12 -17.50 -24.63
C ALA A 19 22.81 -17.95 -25.31
N VAL A 20 21.71 -17.97 -24.54
CA VAL A 20 20.35 -17.68 -25.04
C VAL A 20 19.68 -16.70 -24.07
N ALA A 21 19.67 -15.42 -24.47
CA ALA A 21 19.05 -14.26 -23.81
C ALA A 21 19.50 -13.95 -22.35
N PRO A 22 19.59 -12.65 -21.97
CA PRO A 22 19.43 -12.31 -20.57
C PRO A 22 17.97 -12.63 -20.19
N MET A 23 17.77 -13.60 -19.30
CA MET A 23 16.55 -13.65 -18.51
C MET A 23 16.56 -12.43 -17.60
N ALA A 24 16.09 -11.31 -18.15
CA ALA A 24 15.70 -10.14 -17.41
C ALA A 24 14.56 -10.59 -16.50
N VAL A 25 14.93 -11.01 -15.28
CA VAL A 25 14.03 -11.13 -14.15
C VAL A 25 13.49 -9.74 -13.91
N THR A 26 12.40 -9.43 -14.61
CA THR A 26 11.50 -8.34 -14.33
C THR A 26 10.75 -8.67 -13.06
N THR A 27 11.50 -8.69 -11.94
CA THR A 27 10.97 -8.29 -10.64
C THR A 27 10.61 -6.81 -10.74
N ALA A 28 9.55 -6.54 -11.50
CA ALA A 28 8.69 -5.40 -11.29
C ALA A 28 8.24 -5.52 -9.84
N ARG A 29 8.90 -4.76 -8.95
CA ARG A 29 8.47 -4.62 -7.56
C ARG A 29 7.21 -3.75 -7.53
N ALA A 30 6.12 -4.33 -8.04
CA ALA A 30 4.75 -4.08 -7.60
C ALA A 30 4.59 -4.65 -6.17
N GLN A 31 5.43 -4.14 -5.28
CA GLN A 31 5.25 -4.08 -3.84
C GLN A 31 5.29 -2.58 -3.53
N GLU A 32 4.39 -1.85 -4.20
CA GLU A 32 3.21 -1.28 -3.53
C GLU A 32 3.67 -0.17 -2.56
N THR A 33 4.25 0.90 -3.12
CA THR A 33 3.52 2.15 -3.42
C THR A 33 2.81 2.73 -2.19
N GLY A 34 3.31 3.87 -1.69
CA GLY A 34 2.76 4.54 -0.52
C GLY A 34 1.30 4.98 -0.71
N GLY A 35 0.39 4.21 -0.12
CA GLY A 35 -1.04 4.48 -0.06
C GLY A 35 -1.65 3.67 1.07
N LEU A 36 -2.74 4.18 1.67
CA LEU A 36 -3.29 3.63 2.91
C LEU A 36 -3.61 2.14 2.79
N ASP A 37 -3.06 1.32 3.68
CA ASP A 37 -3.21 -0.14 3.64
C ASP A 37 -4.69 -0.59 3.65
N ARG A 38 -4.97 -1.76 3.05
CA ARG A 38 -6.30 -2.38 3.05
C ARG A 38 -6.81 -2.65 4.46
N THR A 39 -5.96 -3.12 5.38
CA THR A 39 -6.32 -3.36 6.78
C THR A 39 -6.68 -2.05 7.47
N THR A 40 -5.88 -0.99 7.28
CA THR A 40 -6.17 0.33 7.86
C THR A 40 -7.47 0.93 7.30
N ARG A 41 -7.69 0.86 5.98
CA ARG A 41 -8.98 1.28 5.36
C ARG A 41 -10.18 0.48 5.88
N GLN A 42 -10.00 -0.80 6.20
CA GLN A 42 -11.03 -1.62 6.81
C GLN A 42 -11.27 -1.23 8.29
N ALA A 43 -10.22 -0.99 9.06
CA ALA A 43 -10.32 -0.52 10.45
C ALA A 43 -11.10 0.81 10.54
N ILE A 44 -10.83 1.77 9.65
CA ILE A 44 -11.59 3.03 9.56
C ILE A 44 -13.07 2.77 9.28
N ARG A 45 -13.38 1.91 8.31
CA ARG A 45 -14.78 1.57 7.97
C ARG A 45 -15.52 0.95 9.15
N MET A 46 -14.87 0.11 9.96
CA MET A 46 -15.47 -0.47 11.15
C MET A 46 -15.63 0.55 12.28
N ALA A 47 -14.60 1.36 12.56
CA ALA A 47 -14.65 2.39 13.61
C ALA A 47 -15.71 3.48 13.33
N CYS A 48 -15.90 3.85 12.07
CA CYS A 48 -16.85 4.88 11.65
C CYS A 48 -18.22 4.34 11.19
N VAL A 49 -18.54 3.05 11.36
CA VAL A 49 -19.78 2.47 10.78
C VAL A 49 -21.06 3.06 11.38
N ALA A 50 -21.07 3.36 12.68
CA ALA A 50 -22.20 3.95 13.37
C ALA A 50 -22.37 5.43 13.00
N ASP A 51 -21.26 6.19 12.98
CA ASP A 51 -21.23 7.58 12.57
C ASP A 51 -21.64 7.75 11.10
N TYR A 52 -21.22 6.83 10.22
CA TYR A 52 -21.68 6.76 8.84
C TYR A 52 -23.20 6.61 8.73
N GLN A 53 -23.80 5.66 9.46
CA GLN A 53 -25.25 5.45 9.43
C GLN A 53 -26.02 6.65 9.99
N ARG A 54 -25.46 7.35 10.98
CA ARG A 54 -26.09 8.51 11.64
C ARG A 54 -26.02 9.79 10.80
N TYR A 55 -24.86 10.08 10.21
CA TYR A 55 -24.58 11.36 9.55
C TYR A 55 -24.48 11.23 8.03
N CYS A 56 -23.74 10.24 7.54
CA CYS A 56 -23.27 10.17 6.15
C CYS A 56 -23.99 9.09 5.29
N ARG A 57 -25.13 8.54 5.72
CA ARG A 57 -25.79 7.36 5.10
C ARG A 57 -26.16 7.50 3.62
N SER A 58 -26.28 8.73 3.11
CA SER A 58 -26.56 9.07 1.70
C SER A 58 -25.27 9.24 0.87
N VAL A 59 -24.10 9.30 1.49
CA VAL A 59 -22.81 9.54 0.85
C VAL A 59 -22.29 8.24 0.25
N ARG A 60 -22.27 8.16 -1.08
CA ARG A 60 -21.70 7.01 -1.79
C ARG A 60 -20.21 6.88 -1.45
N PRO A 61 -19.73 5.73 -0.95
CA PRO A 61 -18.33 5.55 -0.57
C PRO A 61 -17.44 5.53 -1.81
N GLY A 62 -16.48 6.45 -1.87
CA GLY A 62 -15.55 6.66 -2.98
C GLY A 62 -14.96 8.08 -2.94
N ASP A 63 -13.92 8.32 -3.73
CA ASP A 63 -13.45 9.66 -4.15
C ASP A 63 -13.26 10.71 -3.04
N GLY A 64 -12.89 10.28 -1.82
CA GLY A 64 -12.79 11.17 -0.65
C GLY A 64 -14.12 11.75 -0.12
N ARG A 65 -15.25 11.53 -0.81
CA ARG A 65 -16.57 12.09 -0.46
C ARG A 65 -17.02 11.74 0.96
N LEU A 66 -16.66 10.55 1.42
CA LEU A 66 -16.91 10.09 2.79
C LEU A 66 -16.12 10.89 3.83
N ALA A 67 -14.86 11.23 3.53
CA ALA A 67 -14.02 12.03 4.40
C ALA A 67 -14.52 13.48 4.49
N ALA A 68 -15.03 14.05 3.39
CA ALA A 68 -15.66 15.36 3.42
C ALA A 68 -16.82 15.41 4.43
N CYS A 69 -17.79 14.49 4.32
CA CYS A 69 -18.92 14.39 5.25
C CYS A 69 -18.48 14.17 6.71
N PHE A 70 -17.41 13.42 6.95
CA PHE A 70 -16.86 13.25 8.30
C PHE A 70 -16.20 14.54 8.86
N ARG A 71 -15.64 15.44 8.03
CA ARG A 71 -15.22 16.77 8.50
C ARG A 71 -16.42 17.63 8.85
N ASP A 72 -17.43 17.64 7.98
CA ASP A 72 -18.62 18.49 8.09
C ASP A 72 -19.48 18.13 9.31
N HIS A 73 -19.28 16.92 9.88
CA HIS A 73 -19.89 16.44 11.12
C HIS A 73 -18.88 16.10 12.22
N ALA A 74 -17.63 16.60 12.16
CA ALA A 74 -16.51 16.16 13.01
C ALA A 74 -16.82 16.17 14.52
N ASP A 75 -17.52 17.19 15.01
CA ASP A 75 -17.89 17.34 16.43
C ASP A 75 -18.89 16.28 16.91
N GLY A 76 -19.72 15.76 15.99
CA GLY A 76 -20.69 14.70 16.26
C GLY A 76 -20.11 13.28 16.22
N LEU A 77 -18.89 13.11 15.69
CA LEU A 77 -18.28 11.79 15.50
C LEU A 77 -17.81 11.16 16.82
N SER A 78 -18.00 9.85 16.92
CA SER A 78 -17.40 9.02 17.97
C SER A 78 -15.87 9.22 18.06
N ALA A 79 -15.33 9.12 19.27
CA ALA A 79 -13.89 9.23 19.50
C ALA A 79 -13.10 8.14 18.74
N ALA A 80 -13.70 6.94 18.59
CA ALA A 80 -13.12 5.84 17.81
C ALA A 80 -13.01 6.19 16.32
N CYS A 81 -14.07 6.75 15.71
CA CYS A 81 -14.01 7.21 14.32
C CYS A 81 -12.98 8.33 14.14
N ARG A 82 -12.99 9.36 15.01
CA ARG A 82 -12.01 10.47 14.92
C ARG A 82 -10.56 10.00 15.01
N ALA A 83 -10.25 9.07 15.92
CA ALA A 83 -8.92 8.48 16.01
C ALA A 83 -8.54 7.68 14.75
N ALA A 84 -9.49 6.95 14.16
CA ALA A 84 -9.25 6.17 12.94
C ALA A 84 -9.05 7.06 11.70
N LEU A 85 -9.66 8.26 11.64
CA LEU A 85 -9.52 9.17 10.50
C LEU A 85 -8.13 9.83 10.37
N ILE A 86 -7.30 9.82 11.43
CA ILE A 86 -5.96 10.46 11.45
C ILE A 86 -5.10 10.08 10.21
N PRO A 87 -4.82 8.79 9.91
CA PRO A 87 -3.99 8.41 8.76
C PRO A 87 -4.60 8.69 7.36
N LEU A 88 -5.83 9.21 7.25
CA LEU A 88 -6.33 9.75 5.98
C LEU A 88 -5.78 11.16 5.69
N ILE A 89 -5.33 11.90 6.71
CA ILE A 89 -4.76 13.24 6.57
C ILE A 89 -3.39 13.15 5.87
N ASP A 90 -2.61 12.13 6.20
CA ASP A 90 -1.28 11.86 5.62
C ASP A 90 -1.33 11.10 4.29
N SER A 91 -2.53 10.72 3.81
CA SER A 91 -2.70 9.89 2.61
C SER A 91 -2.87 10.74 1.35
N PRO A 92 -2.02 10.62 0.31
CA PRO A 92 -2.27 11.27 -0.97
C PRO A 92 -3.56 10.74 -1.63
N PRO A 93 -4.25 11.55 -2.45
CA PRO A 93 -5.48 11.13 -3.11
C PRO A 93 -5.20 9.93 -4.03
N ALA A 94 -5.85 8.80 -3.73
CA ALA A 94 -5.62 7.56 -4.45
C ALA A 94 -6.09 7.64 -5.90
N SER A 95 -5.18 7.42 -6.85
CA SER A 95 -5.51 7.21 -8.26
C SER A 95 -6.53 6.07 -8.42
N PRO A 96 -7.45 6.16 -9.40
CA PRO A 96 -8.44 5.11 -9.63
C PRO A 96 -7.75 3.80 -10.06
N PRO A 97 -8.32 2.62 -9.71
CA PRO A 97 -7.84 1.36 -10.22
C PRO A 97 -8.08 1.25 -11.74
N PRO A 98 -7.25 0.50 -12.49
CA PRO A 98 -7.65 0.02 -13.82
C PRO A 98 -8.90 -0.87 -13.69
N GLY A 99 -9.77 -0.80 -14.70
CA GLY A 99 -11.02 -1.58 -14.78
C GLY A 99 -10.84 -2.98 -15.32
#